data_AF-A0A6J4JYU9-F1
#
_entry.id   AF-A0A6J4JYU9-F1
#
_cell.length_a   1.000
_cell.length_b   1.000
_cell.length_c   1.000
_cell.angle_alpha   90.00
_cell.angle_beta   90.00
_cell.angle_gamma   90.00
#
_symmetry.space_group_name_H-M   'P 1'
#
loop_
_entity.id
_entity.type
_entity.pdbx_description
1 polymer ?
#
loop_
_entity_poly.entity_id
_entity_poly.type
_entity_poly.pdbx_seq_one_letter_code
_entity_poly.pdbx_strand_id
1 'polypeptide(L)'
;MAARYGIAILSVALCLLVRLSLTPVLGADAPLLVFVVAVVVAAWFGGMGPGLLATVGGVLAGDYFLLPPTGAFGIAKPSDWARVGLFCVEGLIISCLTEARRLAWERDVRSRIGRQESEERFRLLVEGVRDYAIFLLDVEGRVSSWNAGAERIKGYRADEILGEHFSRFYPEEEVQQNKPARELEQATRDGQFYEDGWRVRKDGTRFFASVLITALRDEAGNLRGYAKVTRDITERRRAEQEL
;
A
#
# COMPACT_ATOMS: atom_id res chain seq x y z
N MET A 1 -23.93 1.86 16.69
CA MET A 1 -23.53 1.28 18.00
C MET A 1 -24.43 0.13 18.43
N ALA A 2 -25.75 0.29 18.51
CA ALA A 2 -26.69 -0.74 18.97
C ALA A 2 -26.53 -2.12 18.30
N ALA A 3 -26.35 -2.16 16.97
CA ALA A 3 -26.18 -3.42 16.23
C ALA A 3 -24.91 -4.22 16.62
N ARG A 4 -23.82 -3.54 16.97
CA ARG A 4 -22.53 -4.20 17.29
C ARG A 4 -22.56 -4.90 18.65
N TYR A 5 -23.24 -4.30 19.63
CA TYR A 5 -23.43 -4.89 20.95
C TYR A 5 -24.57 -5.91 20.98
N GLY A 6 -25.57 -5.77 20.10
CA GLY A 6 -26.63 -6.77 19.92
C GLY A 6 -26.08 -8.15 19.54
N ILE A 7 -25.04 -8.20 18.69
CA ILE A 7 -24.35 -9.45 18.34
C ILE A 7 -23.74 -10.10 19.59
N ALA A 8 -23.09 -9.33 20.47
CA ALA A 8 -22.49 -9.88 21.69
C ALA A 8 -23.55 -10.52 22.60
N ILE A 9 -24.66 -9.83 22.86
CA ILE A 9 -25.75 -10.33 23.71
C ILE A 9 -26.37 -11.60 23.11
N LEU A 10 -26.67 -11.58 21.80
CA LEU A 10 -27.27 -12.72 21.10
C LEU A 10 -26.33 -13.93 21.06
N SER A 11 -25.02 -13.70 20.88
CA SER A 11 -24.01 -14.76 20.89
C SER A 11 -23.90 -15.42 22.26
N VAL A 12 -23.91 -14.64 23.34
CA VAL A 12 -23.89 -15.16 24.72
C VAL A 12 -25.16 -15.95 25.03
N ALA A 13 -26.34 -15.43 24.67
CA ALA A 13 -27.60 -16.12 24.88
C ALA A 13 -27.67 -17.46 24.12
N LEU A 14 -27.21 -17.47 22.86
CA LEU A 14 -27.12 -18.68 22.06
C LEU A 14 -26.14 -19.70 22.66
N CYS A 15 -24.96 -19.25 23.10
CA CYS A 15 -23.98 -20.10 23.75
C CYS A 15 -24.49 -20.68 25.08
N LEU A 16 -25.26 -19.91 25.85
CA LEU A 16 -25.90 -20.40 27.06
C LEU A 16 -26.90 -21.52 26.74
N LEU A 17 -27.78 -21.32 25.76
CA LEU A 17 -28.73 -22.34 25.32
C LEU A 17 -28.02 -23.64 24.89
N VAL A 18 -27.00 -23.51 24.03
CA VAL A 18 -26.19 -24.63 23.58
C VAL A 18 -25.51 -25.33 24.76
N ARG A 19 -24.92 -24.57 25.69
CA ARG A 19 -24.25 -25.13 26.87
C ARG A 19 -25.21 -25.88 27.78
N LEU A 20 -26.43 -25.37 27.98
CA LEU A 20 -27.46 -26.03 28.77
C LEU A 20 -27.90 -27.35 28.12
N SER A 21 -28.10 -27.37 26.80
CA SER A 21 -28.42 -28.60 26.05
C SER A 21 -27.30 -29.64 26.07
N LEU A 22 -26.04 -29.20 26.14
CA LEU A 22 -24.86 -30.07 26.20
C LEU A 22 -24.48 -30.52 27.63
N THR A 23 -25.17 -30.02 28.67
CA THR A 23 -24.93 -30.44 30.07
C THR A 23 -24.92 -31.95 30.30
N PRO A 24 -25.83 -32.77 29.74
CA PRO A 24 -25.77 -34.23 29.92
C PRO A 24 -24.53 -34.88 29.29
N VAL A 25 -23.86 -34.20 28.35
CA VAL A 25 -22.70 -34.74 27.60
C VAL A 25 -21.37 -34.20 28.15
N LEU A 26 -21.29 -32.90 28.44
CA LEU A 26 -20.08 -32.22 28.90
C LEU A 26 -19.90 -32.30 30.43
N GLY A 27 -20.94 -32.67 31.17
CA GLY A 27 -20.92 -32.70 32.63
C GLY A 27 -20.68 -31.32 33.25
N ALA A 28 -20.07 -31.32 34.44
CA ALA A 28 -19.70 -30.10 35.18
C ALA A 28 -18.29 -29.58 34.83
N ASP A 29 -17.62 -30.24 33.89
CA ASP A 29 -16.29 -29.87 33.46
C ASP A 29 -16.35 -28.71 32.45
N ALA A 30 -15.44 -27.74 32.61
CA ALA A 30 -15.30 -26.56 31.77
C ALA A 30 -16.61 -25.78 31.47
N PRO A 31 -17.31 -25.25 32.50
CA PRO A 31 -18.60 -24.58 32.34
C PRO A 31 -18.57 -23.37 31.40
N LEU A 32 -17.43 -22.69 31.28
CA LEU A 32 -17.29 -21.46 30.49
C LEU A 32 -16.83 -21.68 29.04
N LEU A 33 -16.42 -22.89 28.66
CA LEU A 33 -15.74 -23.15 27.37
C LEU A 33 -16.57 -22.71 26.15
N VAL A 34 -17.89 -22.94 26.18
CA VAL A 34 -18.78 -22.60 25.07
C VAL A 34 -18.88 -21.08 24.87
N PHE A 35 -18.71 -20.30 25.94
CA PHE A 35 -18.77 -18.83 25.85
C PHE A 35 -17.54 -18.22 25.17
N VAL A 36 -16.43 -18.95 25.02
CA VAL A 36 -15.27 -18.48 24.26
C VAL A 36 -15.67 -18.19 22.81
N VAL A 37 -16.56 -19.01 22.24
CA VAL A 37 -17.11 -18.79 20.89
C VAL A 37 -17.89 -17.48 20.81
N ALA A 38 -18.67 -17.15 21.83
CA ALA A 38 -19.39 -15.87 21.89
C ALA A 38 -18.42 -14.67 21.90
N VAL A 39 -17.30 -14.78 22.63
CA VAL A 39 -16.28 -13.73 22.68
C VAL A 39 -15.60 -13.56 21.31
N VAL A 40 -15.24 -14.64 20.63
CA VAL A 40 -14.65 -14.58 19.28
C VAL A 40 -15.60 -13.90 18.30
N VAL A 41 -16.87 -14.33 18.25
CA VAL A 41 -17.87 -13.75 17.34
C VAL A 41 -18.10 -12.27 17.64
N ALA A 42 -18.27 -11.93 18.92
CA ALA A 42 -18.49 -10.55 19.34
C ALA A 42 -17.28 -9.65 19.05
N ALA A 43 -16.06 -10.13 19.31
CA ALA A 43 -14.83 -9.41 19.01
C ALA A 43 -14.62 -9.22 17.50
N TRP A 44 -14.95 -10.24 16.69
CA TRP A 44 -14.78 -10.22 15.24
C TRP A 44 -15.64 -9.16 14.56
N PHE A 45 -16.94 -9.15 14.85
CA PHE A 45 -17.90 -8.24 14.21
C PHE A 45 -18.00 -6.89 14.94
N GLY A 46 -17.80 -6.90 16.25
CA GLY A 46 -18.01 -5.75 17.12
C GLY A 46 -16.76 -4.97 17.49
N GLY A 47 -15.57 -5.57 17.39
CA GLY A 47 -14.32 -5.04 17.94
C GLY A 47 -14.17 -5.32 19.44
N MET A 48 -13.20 -4.68 20.07
CA MET A 48 -12.83 -4.94 21.47
C MET A 48 -14.01 -4.78 22.45
N GLY A 49 -14.83 -3.73 22.32
CA GLY A 49 -15.92 -3.44 23.25
C GLY A 49 -16.97 -4.56 23.35
N PRO A 50 -17.58 -5.00 22.23
CA PRO A 50 -18.49 -6.14 22.21
C PRO A 50 -17.84 -7.47 22.63
N GLY A 51 -16.56 -7.70 22.32
CA GLY A 51 -15.81 -8.87 22.81
C GLY A 51 -15.73 -8.91 24.33
N LEU A 52 -15.34 -7.81 24.97
CA LEU A 52 -15.32 -7.69 26.43
C LEU A 52 -16.72 -7.82 27.05
N LEU A 53 -17.75 -7.27 26.40
CA LEU A 53 -19.13 -7.43 26.85
C LEU A 53 -19.59 -8.90 26.80
N ALA A 54 -19.19 -9.65 25.76
CA ALA A 54 -19.45 -11.07 25.70
C ALA A 54 -18.70 -11.86 26.79
N THR A 55 -17.48 -11.44 27.15
CA THR A 55 -16.74 -12.02 28.28
C THR A 55 -17.48 -11.79 29.60
N VAL A 56 -17.90 -10.55 29.89
CA VAL A 56 -18.67 -10.25 31.11
C VAL A 56 -20.00 -11.02 31.13
N GLY A 57 -20.72 -11.03 30.00
CA GLY A 57 -21.97 -11.79 29.88
C GLY A 57 -21.79 -13.30 30.07
N GLY A 58 -20.70 -13.87 29.56
CA GLY A 58 -20.35 -15.28 29.76
C GLY A 58 -20.04 -15.62 31.22
N VAL A 59 -19.34 -14.72 31.94
CA VAL A 59 -19.09 -14.89 33.38
C VAL A 59 -20.39 -14.84 34.17
N LEU A 60 -21.24 -13.84 33.93
CA LEU A 60 -22.51 -13.71 34.65
C LEU A 60 -23.45 -14.89 34.38
N ALA A 61 -23.53 -15.34 33.12
CA ALA A 61 -24.32 -16.51 32.76
C ALA A 61 -23.73 -17.79 33.37
N GLY A 62 -22.41 -17.92 33.38
CA GLY A 62 -21.72 -19.05 33.99
C GLY A 62 -21.92 -19.12 35.51
N ASP A 63 -21.75 -17.99 36.22
CA ASP A 63 -21.94 -17.90 37.67
C ASP A 63 -23.37 -18.27 38.07
N TYR A 64 -24.37 -17.72 37.37
CA TYR A 64 -25.77 -17.95 37.73
C TYR A 64 -26.28 -19.35 37.36
N PHE A 65 -25.94 -19.88 36.18
CA PHE A 65 -26.55 -21.11 35.67
C PHE A 65 -25.69 -22.37 35.83
N LEU A 66 -24.36 -22.24 35.89
CA LEU A 66 -23.45 -23.38 35.72
C LEU A 66 -22.53 -23.61 36.93
N LEU A 67 -22.17 -22.56 37.67
CA LEU A 67 -21.30 -22.65 38.83
C LEU A 67 -22.12 -22.77 40.14
N PRO A 68 -21.68 -23.57 41.13
CA PRO A 68 -22.36 -23.65 42.42
C PRO A 68 -22.12 -22.41 43.29
N PRO A 69 -23.15 -21.88 43.98
CA PRO A 69 -24.53 -22.35 44.03
C PRO A 69 -25.35 -21.88 42.81
N THR A 70 -25.93 -22.83 42.08
CA THR A 70 -26.73 -22.53 40.89
C THR A 70 -28.01 -21.78 41.26
N GLY A 71 -28.39 -20.78 40.46
CA GLY A 71 -29.57 -19.93 40.68
C GLY A 71 -29.32 -18.76 41.64
N ALA A 72 -28.09 -18.58 42.11
CA ALA A 72 -27.64 -17.42 42.88
C ALA A 72 -26.26 -16.97 42.39
N PHE A 73 -25.94 -15.69 42.58
CA PHE A 73 -24.58 -15.21 42.33
C PHE A 73 -23.67 -15.54 43.50
N GLY A 74 -22.48 -16.09 43.23
CA GLY A 74 -21.48 -16.34 44.25
C GLY A 74 -20.61 -17.56 44.02
N ILE A 75 -19.38 -17.35 43.54
CA ILE A 75 -18.42 -18.42 43.31
C ILE A 75 -17.90 -19.00 44.65
N ALA A 76 -18.33 -20.21 44.99
CA ALA A 76 -18.01 -20.82 46.28
C ALA A 76 -16.63 -21.51 46.33
N LYS A 77 -16.15 -22.10 45.22
CA LYS A 77 -14.93 -22.92 45.21
C LYS A 77 -13.73 -22.17 44.59
N PRO A 78 -12.52 -22.31 45.15
CA PRO A 78 -11.31 -21.74 44.56
C PRO A 78 -11.05 -22.20 43.10
N SER A 79 -11.44 -23.42 42.75
CA SER A 79 -11.34 -23.96 41.39
C SER A 79 -12.19 -23.19 40.38
N ASP A 80 -13.34 -22.67 40.81
CA ASP A 80 -14.26 -21.96 39.94
C ASP A 80 -13.81 -20.51 39.72
N TRP A 81 -13.16 -19.91 40.73
CA TRP A 81 -12.42 -18.66 40.58
C TRP A 81 -11.29 -18.77 39.55
N ALA A 82 -10.53 -19.86 39.57
CA ALA A 82 -9.48 -20.12 38.58
C ALA A 82 -10.04 -20.24 37.15
N ARG A 83 -11.20 -20.90 36.99
CA ARG A 83 -11.89 -21.05 35.69
C ARG A 83 -12.40 -19.72 35.15
N VAL A 84 -13.03 -18.90 36.00
CA VAL A 84 -13.49 -17.55 35.62
C VAL A 84 -12.29 -16.66 35.25
N GLY A 85 -11.22 -16.70 36.05
CA GLY A 85 -9.99 -15.98 35.76
C GLY A 85 -9.39 -16.35 34.41
N LEU A 86 -9.29 -17.65 34.11
CA LEU A 86 -8.81 -18.15 32.82
C LEU A 86 -9.66 -17.64 31.65
N PHE A 87 -10.99 -17.75 31.77
CA PHE A 87 -11.92 -17.28 30.74
C PHE A 87 -11.81 -15.77 30.51
N CYS A 88 -11.66 -14.96 31.56
CA CYS A 88 -11.45 -13.52 31.44
C CYS A 88 -10.14 -13.20 30.71
N VAL A 89 -9.06 -13.93 30.99
CA VAL A 89 -7.76 -13.76 30.32
C VAL A 89 -7.88 -14.14 28.84
N GLU A 90 -8.48 -15.28 28.52
CA GLU A 90 -8.74 -15.72 27.15
C GLU A 90 -9.57 -14.67 26.38
N GLY A 91 -10.66 -14.20 27.00
CA GLY A 91 -11.53 -13.22 26.37
C GLY A 91 -10.87 -11.86 26.14
N LEU A 92 -10.00 -11.43 27.06
CA LEU A 92 -9.18 -10.23 26.89
C LEU A 92 -8.18 -10.41 25.74
N ILE A 93 -7.46 -11.53 25.69
CA ILE A 93 -6.49 -11.84 24.64
C ILE A 93 -7.18 -11.88 23.27
N ILE A 94 -8.32 -12.57 23.15
CA ILE A 94 -9.10 -12.65 21.90
C ILE A 94 -9.54 -11.26 21.42
N SER A 95 -10.06 -10.45 22.34
CA SER A 95 -10.54 -9.10 22.03
C SER A 95 -9.39 -8.19 21.60
N CYS A 96 -8.26 -8.23 22.31
CA CYS A 96 -7.06 -7.46 22.00
C CYS A 96 -6.43 -7.88 20.66
N LEU A 97 -6.27 -9.18 20.40
CA LEU A 97 -5.67 -9.68 19.17
C LEU A 97 -6.51 -9.34 17.94
N THR A 98 -7.84 -9.42 18.06
CA THR A 98 -8.75 -9.11 16.96
C THR A 98 -8.72 -7.62 16.61
N GLU A 99 -8.68 -6.77 17.62
CA GLU A 99 -8.53 -5.32 17.44
C GLU A 99 -7.16 -4.96 16.84
N ALA A 100 -6.09 -5.57 17.35
CA ALA A 100 -4.74 -5.37 16.82
C ALA A 100 -4.63 -5.75 15.34
N ARG A 101 -5.22 -6.90 14.95
CA ARG A 101 -5.29 -7.33 13.55
C ARG A 101 -6.08 -6.35 12.68
N ARG A 102 -7.23 -5.85 13.16
CA ARG A 102 -8.06 -4.88 12.45
C ARG A 102 -7.30 -3.57 12.19
N LEU A 103 -6.65 -3.05 13.22
CA LEU A 103 -5.85 -1.82 13.10
C LEU A 103 -4.66 -1.99 12.14
N ALA A 104 -3.99 -3.15 12.17
CA ALA A 104 -2.90 -3.45 11.24
C ALA A 104 -3.40 -3.52 9.78
N TRP A 105 -4.53 -4.18 9.55
CA TRP A 105 -5.16 -4.26 8.22
C TRP A 105 -5.55 -2.87 7.69
N GLU A 106 -6.21 -2.05 8.50
CA GLU A 106 -6.63 -0.70 8.09
C GLU A 106 -5.44 0.20 7.75
N ARG A 107 -4.32 0.07 8.46
CA ARG A 107 -3.08 0.79 8.15
C ARG A 107 -2.48 0.38 6.81
N ASP A 108 -2.38 -0.92 6.55
CA ASP A 108 -1.83 -1.43 5.28
C ASP A 108 -2.68 -0.98 4.09
N VAL A 109 -4.00 -1.15 4.20
CA VAL A 109 -4.94 -0.72 3.14
C VAL A 109 -4.84 0.79 2.89
N ARG A 110 -4.81 1.62 3.94
CA ARG A 110 -4.68 3.08 3.79
C ARG A 110 -3.36 3.48 3.16
N SER A 111 -2.26 2.82 3.52
CA SER A 111 -0.94 3.08 2.93
C SER A 111 -0.91 2.75 1.44
N ARG A 112 -1.48 1.59 1.03
CA ARG A 112 -1.57 1.19 -0.38
C ARG A 112 -2.42 2.14 -1.20
N ILE A 113 -3.59 2.53 -0.69
CA ILE A 113 -4.48 3.48 -1.38
C ILE A 113 -3.76 4.83 -1.54
N GLY A 114 -3.15 5.36 -0.47
CA GLY A 114 -2.41 6.61 -0.53
C GLY A 114 -1.24 6.57 -1.52
N ARG A 115 -0.53 5.44 -1.61
CA ARG A 115 0.53 5.24 -2.59
C ARG A 115 0.01 5.22 -4.03
N GLN A 116 -1.06 4.47 -4.29
CA GLN A 116 -1.68 4.39 -5.61
C GLN A 116 -2.22 5.75 -6.07
N GLU A 117 -2.90 6.50 -5.19
CA GLU A 117 -3.37 7.85 -5.51
C GLU A 117 -2.22 8.81 -5.81
N SER A 118 -1.11 8.72 -5.08
CA SER A 118 0.07 9.55 -5.33
C SER A 118 0.73 9.21 -6.67
N GLU A 119 0.90 7.93 -6.97
CA GLU A 119 1.44 7.45 -8.26
C GLU A 119 0.53 7.86 -9.44
N GLU A 120 -0.79 7.75 -9.28
CA GLU A 120 -1.75 8.17 -10.30
C GLU A 120 -1.75 9.68 -10.53
N ARG A 121 -1.77 10.48 -9.46
CA ARG A 121 -1.67 11.95 -9.58
C ARG A 121 -0.38 12.38 -10.26
N PHE A 122 0.74 11.75 -9.91
CA PHE A 122 2.02 12.00 -10.57
C PHE A 122 1.96 11.65 -12.06
N ARG A 123 1.43 10.48 -12.41
CA ARG A 123 1.23 10.07 -13.81
C ARG A 123 0.39 11.08 -14.58
N LEU A 124 -0.75 11.51 -14.04
CA LEU A 124 -1.62 12.50 -14.68
C LEU A 124 -0.94 13.85 -14.90
N LEU A 125 -0.13 14.31 -13.94
CA LEU A 125 0.66 15.53 -14.11
C LEU A 125 1.64 15.40 -15.26
N VAL A 126 2.39 14.29 -15.33
CA VAL A 126 3.41 14.06 -16.37
C VAL A 126 2.80 13.82 -17.75
N GLU A 127 1.67 13.12 -17.84
CA GLU A 127 0.93 12.90 -19.10
C GLU A 127 0.26 14.17 -19.61
N GLY A 128 -0.17 15.06 -18.70
CA GLY A 128 -0.77 16.35 -19.03
C GLY A 128 0.21 17.35 -19.66
N VAL A 129 1.51 17.22 -19.40
CA VAL A 129 2.53 18.12 -19.99
C VAL A 129 2.72 17.79 -21.46
N ARG A 130 2.29 18.72 -22.32
CA ARG A 130 2.23 18.47 -23.76
C ARG A 130 3.46 18.84 -24.55
N ASP A 131 4.22 19.82 -24.08
CA ASP A 131 5.33 20.43 -24.83
C ASP A 131 6.69 19.88 -24.40
N TYR A 132 6.69 18.87 -23.52
CA TYR A 132 7.88 18.25 -22.98
C TYR A 132 7.82 16.73 -23.11
N ALA A 133 8.92 16.17 -23.62
CA ALA A 133 9.20 14.75 -23.54
C ALA A 133 9.85 14.47 -22.19
N ILE A 134 9.17 13.70 -21.34
CA ILE A 134 9.61 13.35 -19.99
C ILE A 134 9.65 11.83 -19.90
N PHE A 135 10.83 11.29 -19.65
CA PHE A 135 11.02 9.85 -19.53
C PHE A 135 12.20 9.51 -18.62
N LEU A 136 12.16 8.30 -18.09
CA LEU A 136 13.21 7.73 -17.26
C LEU A 136 14.12 6.83 -18.10
N LEU A 137 15.39 6.78 -17.72
CA LEU A 137 16.39 5.85 -18.20
C LEU A 137 16.85 4.97 -17.04
N ASP A 138 17.15 3.71 -17.31
CA ASP A 138 17.93 2.87 -16.38
C ASP A 138 19.41 3.31 -16.33
N VAL A 139 20.23 2.61 -15.54
CA VAL A 139 21.64 2.96 -15.36
C VAL A 139 22.48 2.73 -16.62
N GLU A 140 22.00 1.89 -17.55
CA GLU A 140 22.57 1.64 -18.86
C GLU A 140 22.07 2.62 -19.95
N GLY A 141 21.18 3.56 -19.62
CA GLY A 141 20.65 4.53 -20.59
C GLY A 141 19.48 4.02 -21.44
N ARG A 142 18.81 2.94 -21.03
CA ARG A 142 17.63 2.41 -21.73
C ARG A 142 16.36 3.02 -21.18
N VAL A 143 15.42 3.30 -22.08
CA VAL A 143 14.16 3.97 -21.73
C VAL A 143 13.29 3.06 -20.87
N SER A 144 12.91 3.52 -19.68
CA SER A 144 12.10 2.75 -18.72
C SER A 144 10.71 3.34 -18.46
N SER A 145 10.46 4.58 -18.91
CA SER A 145 9.13 5.17 -18.93
C SER A 145 8.94 6.04 -20.17
N TRP A 146 7.70 6.38 -20.51
CA TRP A 146 7.40 7.18 -21.70
C TRP A 146 6.10 7.94 -21.51
N ASN A 147 6.13 9.27 -21.52
CA ASN A 147 4.91 10.09 -21.41
C ASN A 147 4.32 10.46 -22.79
N ALA A 148 3.07 10.93 -22.79
CA ALA A 148 2.37 11.34 -24.01
C ALA A 148 3.03 12.54 -24.74
N GLY A 149 3.81 13.36 -24.04
CA GLY A 149 4.63 14.40 -24.65
C GLY A 149 5.83 13.82 -25.41
N ALA A 150 6.49 12.80 -24.87
CA ALA A 150 7.60 12.11 -25.51
C ALA A 150 7.18 11.41 -26.80
N GLU A 151 6.03 10.74 -26.78
CA GLU A 151 5.46 10.11 -27.98
C GLU A 151 5.21 11.13 -29.09
N ARG A 152 4.63 12.30 -28.78
CA ARG A 152 4.39 13.35 -29.78
C ARG A 152 5.65 14.01 -30.31
N ILE A 153 6.61 14.32 -29.43
CA ILE A 153 7.84 15.02 -29.83
C ILE A 153 8.78 14.10 -30.59
N LYS A 154 8.90 12.83 -30.18
CA LYS A 154 9.86 11.87 -30.76
C LYS A 154 9.25 10.95 -31.82
N GLY A 155 7.93 10.79 -31.85
CA GLY A 155 7.21 9.96 -32.82
C GLY A 155 7.24 8.46 -32.53
N TYR A 156 7.73 8.04 -31.36
CA TYR A 156 7.74 6.63 -30.94
C TYR A 156 6.60 6.34 -29.97
N ARG A 157 5.90 5.22 -30.17
CA ARG A 157 4.97 4.70 -29.17
C ARG A 157 5.75 4.07 -28.02
N ALA A 158 5.14 4.02 -26.83
CA ALA A 158 5.78 3.46 -25.63
C ALA A 158 6.26 2.02 -25.84
N ASP A 159 5.46 1.16 -26.46
CA ASP A 159 5.79 -0.24 -26.74
C ASP A 159 6.92 -0.43 -27.76
N GLU A 160 7.28 0.61 -28.51
CA GLU A 160 8.38 0.55 -29.48
C GLU A 160 9.72 0.99 -28.91
N ILE A 161 9.71 1.77 -27.82
CA ILE A 161 10.90 2.46 -27.30
C ILE A 161 11.29 2.02 -25.89
N LEU A 162 10.38 1.45 -25.12
CA LEU A 162 10.71 0.89 -23.81
C LEU A 162 11.76 -0.22 -23.94
N GLY A 163 12.84 -0.13 -23.16
CA GLY A 163 14.00 -1.02 -23.20
C GLY A 163 15.06 -0.67 -24.26
N GLU A 164 14.73 0.19 -25.22
CA GLU A 164 15.69 0.66 -26.22
C GLU A 164 16.62 1.73 -25.64
N HIS A 165 17.85 1.78 -26.15
CA HIS A 165 18.84 2.76 -25.71
C HIS A 165 18.51 4.15 -26.27
N PHE A 166 18.66 5.18 -25.44
CA PHE A 166 18.27 6.56 -25.78
C PHE A 166 19.13 7.21 -26.87
N SER A 167 20.24 6.58 -27.28
CA SER A 167 21.08 7.03 -28.41
C SER A 167 20.29 7.11 -29.73
N ARG A 168 19.17 6.38 -29.87
CA ARG A 168 18.26 6.48 -31.02
C ARG A 168 17.74 7.89 -31.29
N PHE A 169 17.81 8.79 -30.30
CA PHE A 169 17.36 10.17 -30.42
C PHE A 169 18.43 11.14 -30.92
N TYR A 170 19.63 10.65 -31.23
CA TYR A 170 20.78 11.45 -31.64
C TYR A 170 21.06 11.29 -33.13
N PRO A 171 21.63 12.31 -33.79
CA PRO A 171 22.26 12.14 -35.09
C PRO A 171 23.36 11.07 -35.02
N GLU A 172 23.50 10.27 -36.07
CA GLU A 172 24.46 9.17 -36.16
C GLU A 172 25.90 9.64 -35.88
N GLU A 173 26.25 10.84 -36.34
CA GLU A 173 27.57 11.44 -36.14
C GLU A 173 27.87 11.70 -34.65
N GLU A 174 26.86 12.08 -33.87
CA GLU A 174 26.98 12.27 -32.42
C GLU A 174 27.06 10.94 -31.66
N VAL A 175 26.36 9.90 -32.15
CA VAL A 175 26.46 8.54 -31.59
C VAL A 175 27.87 7.98 -31.79
N GLN A 176 28.45 8.14 -32.98
CA GLN A 176 29.81 7.70 -33.28
C GLN A 176 30.88 8.39 -32.43
N GLN A 177 30.62 9.63 -32.00
CA GLN A 177 31.47 10.37 -31.08
C GLN A 177 31.25 10.00 -29.60
N ASN A 178 30.41 9.01 -29.33
CA ASN A 178 30.00 8.56 -28.00
C ASN A 178 29.38 9.67 -27.13
N LYS A 179 28.71 10.64 -27.78
CA LYS A 179 28.09 11.77 -27.08
C LYS A 179 27.06 11.32 -26.03
N PRO A 180 26.13 10.38 -26.32
CA PRO A 180 25.13 9.96 -25.32
C PRO A 180 25.76 9.44 -24.02
N ALA A 181 26.80 8.61 -24.10
CA ALA A 181 27.47 8.10 -22.90
C ALA A 181 28.14 9.22 -22.09
N ARG A 182 28.81 10.17 -22.77
CA ARG A 182 29.43 11.32 -22.09
C ARG A 182 28.42 12.20 -21.37
N GLU A 183 27.23 12.38 -21.94
CA GLU A 183 26.15 13.12 -21.29
C GLU A 183 25.67 12.42 -20.00
N LEU A 184 25.53 11.09 -20.03
CA LEU A 184 25.19 10.31 -18.82
C LEU A 184 26.32 10.37 -17.78
N GLU A 185 27.58 10.22 -18.19
CA GLU A 185 28.74 10.34 -17.29
C GLU A 185 28.79 11.72 -16.62
N GLN A 186 28.55 12.78 -17.39
CA GLN A 186 28.50 14.13 -16.86
C GLN A 186 27.33 14.31 -15.88
N ALA A 187 26.14 13.85 -16.23
CA ALA A 187 24.99 13.89 -15.32
C ALA A 187 25.26 13.09 -14.03
N THR A 188 25.96 11.95 -14.11
CA THR A 188 26.36 11.18 -12.93
C THR A 188 27.33 11.96 -12.05
N ARG A 189 28.34 12.62 -12.64
CA ARG A 189 29.35 13.38 -11.87
C ARG A 189 28.78 14.65 -11.26
N ASP A 190 28.04 15.43 -12.04
CA ASP A 190 27.63 16.79 -11.69
C ASP A 190 26.19 16.84 -11.13
N GLY A 191 25.50 15.69 -11.11
CA GLY A 191 24.08 15.54 -10.74
C GLY A 191 23.14 15.82 -11.91
N GLN A 192 23.55 16.65 -12.87
CA GLN A 192 22.77 16.99 -14.04
C GLN A 192 23.64 17.35 -15.25
N PHE A 193 23.07 17.22 -16.44
CA PHE A 193 23.62 17.67 -17.71
C PHE A 193 22.57 18.48 -18.45
N TYR A 194 22.98 19.62 -19.04
CA TYR A 194 22.11 20.48 -19.84
C TYR A 194 22.79 20.85 -21.16
N GLU A 195 22.05 20.74 -22.27
CA GLU A 195 22.50 21.19 -23.58
C GLU A 195 21.30 21.49 -24.51
N ASP A 196 21.47 22.50 -25.36
CA ASP A 196 20.64 22.69 -26.54
C ASP A 196 21.32 22.08 -27.78
N GLY A 197 20.68 21.10 -28.41
CA GLY A 197 21.30 20.28 -29.46
C GLY A 197 20.32 19.72 -30.48
N TRP A 198 20.85 19.24 -31.61
CA TRP A 198 20.04 18.56 -32.62
C TRP A 198 19.67 17.15 -32.16
N ARG A 199 18.40 16.79 -32.35
CA ARG A 199 17.87 15.46 -32.04
C ARG A 199 17.10 14.93 -33.24
N VAL A 200 16.94 13.60 -33.29
CA VAL A 200 16.29 12.89 -34.38
C VAL A 200 14.99 12.27 -33.87
N ARG A 201 13.93 12.37 -34.68
CA ARG A 201 12.63 11.69 -34.46
C ARG A 201 12.62 10.32 -35.12
N LYS A 202 11.59 9.51 -34.85
CA LYS A 202 11.39 8.20 -35.49
C LYS A 202 11.40 8.25 -37.02
N ASP A 203 10.81 9.29 -37.60
CA ASP A 203 10.75 9.50 -39.05
C ASP A 203 12.07 10.00 -39.67
N GLY A 204 13.12 10.16 -38.86
CA GLY A 204 14.43 10.66 -39.29
C GLY A 204 14.53 12.19 -39.33
N THR A 205 13.44 12.93 -39.10
CA THR A 205 13.49 14.40 -39.08
C THR A 205 14.30 14.92 -37.91
N ARG A 206 15.08 15.98 -38.17
CA ARG A 206 15.88 16.65 -37.15
C ARG A 206 15.07 17.79 -36.52
N PHE A 207 15.27 18.00 -35.23
CA PHE A 207 14.72 19.12 -34.49
C PHE A 207 15.71 19.62 -33.46
N PHE A 208 15.65 20.93 -33.16
CA PHE A 208 16.52 21.53 -32.18
C PHE A 208 15.85 21.48 -30.82
N ALA A 209 16.55 20.94 -29.84
CA ALA A 209 15.95 20.59 -28.56
C ALA A 209 16.79 21.07 -27.40
N SER A 210 16.12 21.60 -26.37
CA SER A 210 16.71 21.82 -25.06
C SER A 210 16.57 20.57 -24.23
N VAL A 211 17.68 20.04 -23.72
CA VAL A 211 17.75 18.75 -23.03
C VAL A 211 18.31 18.94 -21.62
N LEU A 212 17.63 18.36 -20.65
CA LEU A 212 18.11 18.18 -19.28
C LEU A 212 18.13 16.69 -18.95
N ILE A 213 19.26 16.20 -18.46
CA ILE A 213 19.41 14.86 -17.90
C ILE A 213 19.79 15.00 -16.43
N THR A 214 19.01 14.43 -15.53
CA THR A 214 19.25 14.46 -14.08
C THR A 214 19.57 13.05 -13.60
N ALA A 215 20.68 12.87 -12.89
CA ALA A 215 21.00 11.58 -12.26
C ALA A 215 20.08 11.34 -11.07
N LEU A 216 19.44 10.17 -11.04
CA LEU A 216 18.54 9.77 -9.96
C LEU A 216 19.31 8.85 -9.01
N ARG A 217 19.32 9.19 -7.72
CA ARG A 217 20.02 8.44 -6.68
C ARG A 217 19.07 7.99 -5.59
N ASP A 218 19.36 6.85 -4.98
CA ASP A 218 18.67 6.42 -3.76
C ASP A 218 19.18 7.16 -2.52
N GLU A 219 18.57 6.90 -1.36
CA GLU A 219 18.96 7.52 -0.08
C GLU A 219 20.40 7.21 0.34
N ALA A 220 20.99 6.12 -0.18
CA ALA A 220 22.38 5.74 0.05
C ALA A 220 23.34 6.39 -0.96
N GLY A 221 22.84 7.15 -1.93
CA GLY A 221 23.62 7.82 -2.96
C GLY A 221 23.93 6.97 -4.19
N ASN A 222 23.42 5.73 -4.28
CA ASN A 222 23.65 4.85 -5.43
C ASN A 222 22.84 5.35 -6.63
N LEU A 223 23.45 5.31 -7.81
CA LEU A 223 22.76 5.67 -9.06
C LEU A 223 21.66 4.63 -9.35
N ARG A 224 20.44 5.12 -9.59
CA ARG A 224 19.26 4.31 -9.94
C ARG A 224 18.87 4.45 -11.41
N GLY A 225 19.41 5.45 -12.09
CA GLY A 225 19.12 5.77 -13.49
C GLY A 225 19.10 7.28 -13.70
N TYR A 226 18.36 7.73 -14.70
CA TYR A 226 18.31 9.14 -15.08
C TYR A 226 16.88 9.59 -15.40
N ALA A 227 16.55 10.83 -15.07
CA ALA A 227 15.39 11.51 -15.63
C ALA A 227 15.83 12.35 -16.82
N LYS A 228 15.16 12.19 -17.96
CA LYS A 228 15.41 12.98 -19.16
C LYS A 228 14.20 13.84 -19.49
N VAL A 229 14.43 15.13 -19.62
CA VAL A 229 13.45 16.12 -20.06
C VAL A 229 13.96 16.72 -21.37
N THR A 230 13.11 16.76 -22.39
CA THR A 230 13.44 17.35 -23.69
C THR A 230 12.32 18.25 -24.15
N ARG A 231 12.65 19.49 -24.52
CA ARG A 231 11.72 20.45 -25.11
C ARG A 231 12.14 20.72 -26.54
N ASP A 232 11.20 20.64 -27.48
CA ASP A 232 11.42 21.12 -28.84
C ASP A 232 11.43 22.65 -28.84
N ILE A 233 12.55 23.25 -29.27
CA ILE A 233 12.74 24.71 -29.32
C ILE A 233 13.02 25.17 -30.76
N THR A 234 12.67 24.34 -31.76
CA THR A 234 12.93 24.63 -33.18
C THR A 234 12.27 25.94 -33.63
N GLU A 235 11.01 26.16 -33.27
CA GLU A 235 10.29 27.40 -33.61
C GLU A 235 10.90 28.62 -32.94
N ARG A 236 11.25 28.51 -31.65
CA ARG A 236 11.90 29.58 -30.90
C ARG A 236 13.23 29.99 -31.55
N ARG A 237 14.05 29.00 -31.93
CA ARG A 237 15.33 29.25 -32.59
C ARG A 237 15.15 29.93 -33.95
N ARG A 238 14.15 29.53 -34.75
CA ARG A 238 13.85 30.19 -36.04
C ARG A 238 13.48 31.65 -35.84
N ALA A 239 12.61 31.95 -34.87
CA ALA A 239 12.23 33.32 -34.53
C ALA A 239 13.43 34.17 -34.07
N GLU A 240 14.37 33.59 -33.30
CA GLU A 240 15.60 34.27 -32.88
C GLU A 240 16.61 34.48 -34.02
N GLN A 241 16.52 33.72 -35.11
CA GLN A 241 17.40 33.85 -36.29
C GLN A 241 16.83 34.77 -37.38
N GLU A 242 15.55 35.08 -37.33
CA GLU A 242 14.85 36.00 -38.25
C GLU A 242 14.85 37.46 -37.76
N LEU A 243 15.37 37.71 -36.55
CA LEU A 243 15.51 39.01 -35.89
C LEU A 243 16.93 39.58 -36.07
#